data_AF-A0AAN8HJ27-F1
#
_entry.id   AF-A0AAN8HJ27-F1
#
_cell.length_a   1.000
_cell.length_b   1.000
_cell.length_c   1.000
_cell.angle_alpha   90.00
_cell.angle_beta   90.00
_cell.angle_gamma   90.00
#
_symmetry.space_group_name_H-M   'P 1'
#
loop_
_entity.id
_entity.type
_entity.pdbx_description
1 polymer ?
#
loop_
_entity_poly.entity_id
_entity_poly.type
_entity_poly.pdbx_seq_one_letter_code
_entity_poly.pdbx_strand_id
1 'polypeptide(L)'
;MRRFLSRKGRFSLRQSKSGTRSASKDFYLGLPATNQNWPEAFGFRLGGTGPSYILSVVEGSSAYLAGLQPGDQVVDIEGQDVTNLSTPALVALAQTLKTVPPSIGVVSRIEQIDVTPGPDGRFGFTIIGDCPLMVEDCMPNGPAGRNGLKAGDYVMEVNGIPVKHHETAAAMIKAAQGRPLRLGVLSMARRPKRLSSSMRVLSQSGDSIRESRAHKAMEFNKKVEEVLGEELDVKEQLFEVLKRYAAERDVDSLAEALPDILITEEHQQLIDNVRIFIPKKHRERFDEVVNQSLMSRIKGRSFSDPSRQHLRRSRSEDHAERLLVSTRASSVPRTHAEEGLVPPARGMRKTTSLIAGHSSGNTNNCRTVRVCKGNASFGFTLRGHAPVWIDSVIPGSPADKAGLKPGRPHPVPQWTGHEDLVP
;
A
#
# COMPACT_ATOMS: atom_id res chain seq x y z
N MET A 1 -73.43 19.15 7.26
CA MET A 1 -73.67 19.72 8.61
C MET A 1 -72.32 20.29 9.08
N ARG A 2 -72.13 21.58 9.43
CA ARG A 2 -72.54 22.29 10.68
C ARG A 2 -72.10 21.45 11.92
N ARG A 3 -71.23 21.90 12.86
CA ARG A 3 -70.86 23.23 13.44
C ARG A 3 -69.34 23.24 13.82
N PHE A 4 -68.58 24.36 13.86
CA PHE A 4 -68.61 25.53 14.78
C PHE A 4 -68.45 25.13 16.27
N LEU A 5 -67.58 25.66 17.14
CA LEU A 5 -66.88 26.95 17.32
C LEU A 5 -65.36 26.71 17.61
N SER A 6 -64.46 27.63 18.07
CA SER A 6 -64.54 28.99 18.65
C SER A 6 -63.29 29.86 18.31
N ARG A 7 -62.89 30.81 19.17
CA ARG A 7 -61.73 31.74 19.01
C ARG A 7 -61.10 32.17 20.37
N LYS A 8 -59.88 32.74 20.26
CA LYS A 8 -59.13 33.66 21.17
C LYS A 8 -58.00 33.00 22.00
N GLY A 9 -56.79 33.57 22.15
CA GLY A 9 -56.16 34.70 21.43
C GLY A 9 -55.16 35.53 22.25
N ARG A 10 -53.92 35.70 21.73
CA ARG A 10 -52.78 36.52 22.27
C ARG A 10 -52.16 35.97 23.58
N PHE A 11 -50.89 36.20 23.94
CA PHE A 11 -49.86 37.17 23.50
C PHE A 11 -48.48 36.51 23.26
N SER A 12 -47.56 37.23 22.61
CA SER A 12 -46.17 36.78 22.41
C SER A 12 -45.29 36.98 23.64
N LEU A 13 -44.34 36.07 23.87
CA LEU A 13 -43.07 36.42 24.51
C LEU A 13 -41.91 35.87 23.67
N ARG A 14 -41.03 36.77 23.23
CA ARG A 14 -39.87 36.48 22.40
C ARG A 14 -38.69 36.12 23.30
N GLN A 15 -38.27 34.85 23.31
CA GLN A 15 -36.89 34.50 23.68
C GLN A 15 -36.26 33.64 22.59
N SER A 16 -35.27 34.23 21.93
CA SER A 16 -34.38 33.58 20.98
C SER A 16 -33.30 32.78 21.72
N LYS A 17 -33.19 31.48 21.43
CA LYS A 17 -31.91 30.77 21.50
C LYS A 17 -31.84 29.77 20.35
N SER A 18 -30.71 29.80 19.66
CA SER A 18 -30.45 29.09 18.41
C SER A 18 -30.28 27.59 18.66
N GLY A 19 -31.28 26.80 18.26
CA GLY A 19 -31.08 25.38 18.01
C GLY A 19 -30.64 25.18 16.57
N THR A 20 -29.39 24.74 16.34
CA THR A 20 -28.97 24.13 15.07
C THR A 20 -29.65 22.76 14.94
N ARG A 21 -30.95 22.79 14.62
CA ARG A 21 -31.68 21.62 14.15
C ARG A 21 -31.07 21.20 12.81
N SER A 22 -30.07 20.31 12.87
CA SER A 22 -29.62 19.57 11.70
C SER A 22 -30.84 18.88 11.11
N ALA A 23 -31.22 19.27 9.90
CA ALA A 23 -32.46 18.79 9.30
C ALA A 23 -32.27 17.34 8.88
N SER A 24 -32.96 16.43 9.57
CA SER A 24 -33.28 15.10 9.03
C SER A 24 -34.16 15.29 7.80
N LYS A 25 -33.51 15.54 6.66
CA LYS A 25 -34.16 15.69 5.36
C LYS A 25 -34.27 14.30 4.75
N ASP A 26 -35.48 13.96 4.31
CA ASP A 26 -35.84 12.60 3.89
C ASP A 26 -34.92 12.10 2.77
N PHE A 27 -34.03 11.15 3.11
CA PHE A 27 -33.11 10.49 2.17
C PHE A 27 -33.82 9.38 1.35
N TYR A 28 -34.99 9.71 0.80
CA TYR A 28 -35.59 8.98 -0.32
C TYR A 28 -35.27 9.73 -1.61
N LEU A 29 -34.02 9.59 -2.07
CA LEU A 29 -33.51 10.26 -3.26
C LEU A 29 -32.79 9.23 -4.14
N GLY A 30 -33.18 9.19 -5.42
CA GLY A 30 -32.54 8.33 -6.42
C GLY A 30 -31.08 8.72 -6.67
N LEU A 31 -30.40 7.91 -7.48
CA LEU A 31 -29.00 8.15 -7.86
C LEU A 31 -28.76 9.61 -8.29
N PRO A 32 -27.71 10.28 -7.77
CA PRO A 32 -27.32 11.61 -8.23
C PRO A 32 -27.19 11.65 -9.75
N ALA A 33 -27.58 12.77 -10.38
CA ALA A 33 -27.46 12.92 -11.83
C ALA A 33 -26.02 13.18 -12.31
N THR A 34 -25.12 13.59 -11.41
CA THR A 34 -23.71 13.89 -11.71
C THR A 34 -22.81 13.52 -10.54
N ASN A 35 -21.51 13.40 -10.80
CA ASN A 35 -20.49 13.14 -9.77
C ASN A 35 -20.03 14.40 -9.01
N GLN A 36 -20.61 15.58 -9.27
CA GLN A 36 -20.13 16.87 -8.73
C GLN A 36 -20.02 16.88 -7.19
N ASN A 37 -20.94 16.17 -6.51
CA ASN A 37 -21.00 16.08 -5.05
C ASN A 37 -20.54 14.71 -4.53
N TRP A 38 -19.73 13.98 -5.31
CA TRP A 38 -19.07 12.75 -4.86
C TRP A 38 -18.02 13.07 -3.79
N PRO A 39 -17.90 12.29 -2.70
CA PRO A 39 -18.62 11.03 -2.40
C PRO A 39 -19.93 11.24 -1.63
N GLU A 40 -20.14 12.40 -1.01
CA GLU A 40 -21.19 12.60 0.00
C GLU A 40 -22.61 12.43 -0.54
N ALA A 41 -22.88 12.85 -1.79
CA ALA A 41 -24.18 12.66 -2.44
C ALA A 41 -24.53 11.20 -2.73
N PHE A 42 -23.54 10.29 -2.75
CA PHE A 42 -23.74 8.85 -2.86
C PHE A 42 -23.86 8.18 -1.49
N GLY A 43 -23.73 8.95 -0.41
CA GLY A 43 -23.93 8.52 0.98
C GLY A 43 -22.70 7.92 1.64
N PHE A 44 -21.49 8.34 1.28
CA PHE A 44 -20.28 7.92 2.00
C PHE A 44 -19.27 9.06 2.16
N ARG A 45 -18.34 8.89 3.11
CA ARG A 45 -17.22 9.81 3.34
C ARG A 45 -15.89 9.06 3.29
N LEU A 46 -14.88 9.76 2.80
CA LEU A 46 -13.52 9.27 2.63
C LEU A 46 -12.56 9.95 3.60
N GLY A 47 -11.41 9.32 3.85
CA GLY A 47 -10.29 9.93 4.55
C GLY A 47 -8.96 9.24 4.26
N GLY A 48 -7.87 9.92 4.62
CA GLY A 48 -6.51 9.45 4.37
C GLY A 48 -5.67 10.43 3.54
N THR A 49 -4.38 10.50 3.88
CA THR A 49 -3.36 11.42 3.33
C THR A 49 -2.32 10.68 2.45
N GLY A 50 -2.74 9.55 1.88
CA GLY A 50 -1.94 8.67 1.02
C GLY A 50 -2.90 7.72 0.32
N PRO A 51 -3.08 6.47 0.77
CA PRO A 51 -4.29 5.71 0.42
C PRO A 51 -5.56 6.41 0.93
N SER A 52 -6.67 6.22 0.22
CA SER A 52 -8.01 6.65 0.63
C SER A 52 -8.85 5.50 1.17
N TYR A 53 -9.52 5.74 2.29
CA TYR A 53 -10.39 4.78 2.95
C TYR A 53 -11.80 5.32 3.12
N ILE A 54 -12.78 4.45 3.05
CA ILE A 54 -14.17 4.73 3.41
C ILE A 54 -14.26 4.80 4.93
N LEU A 55 -14.61 5.97 5.46
CA LEU A 55 -14.72 6.21 6.91
C LEU A 55 -16.14 6.00 7.43
N SER A 56 -17.15 6.21 6.58
CA SER A 56 -18.56 6.06 6.95
C SER A 56 -19.44 5.88 5.74
N VAL A 57 -20.48 5.05 5.86
CA VAL A 57 -21.50 4.84 4.84
C VAL A 57 -22.88 5.04 5.47
N VAL A 58 -23.71 5.85 4.82
CA VAL A 58 -25.09 6.15 5.20
C VAL A 58 -25.97 4.97 4.79
N GLU A 59 -26.77 4.46 5.71
CA GLU A 59 -27.62 3.29 5.51
C GLU A 59 -28.70 3.58 4.46
N GLY A 60 -28.98 2.61 3.57
CA GLY A 60 -29.93 2.78 2.46
C GLY A 60 -29.44 3.66 1.29
N SER A 61 -28.25 4.25 1.38
CA SER A 61 -27.66 5.05 0.29
C SER A 61 -27.18 4.21 -0.91
N SER A 62 -26.86 4.87 -2.03
CA SER A 62 -26.25 4.20 -3.18
C SER A 62 -24.95 3.46 -2.82
N ALA A 63 -24.11 4.04 -1.96
CA ALA A 63 -22.88 3.40 -1.51
C ALA A 63 -23.15 2.16 -0.66
N TYR A 64 -24.16 2.22 0.23
CA TYR A 64 -24.59 1.08 1.03
C TYR A 64 -25.15 -0.06 0.17
N LEU A 65 -26.00 0.26 -0.80
CA LEU A 65 -26.58 -0.72 -1.73
C LEU A 65 -25.52 -1.33 -2.67
N ALA A 66 -24.45 -0.59 -2.99
CA ALA A 66 -23.29 -1.11 -3.70
C ALA A 66 -22.38 -2.00 -2.83
N GLY A 67 -22.66 -2.13 -1.53
CA GLY A 67 -21.92 -2.98 -0.60
C GLY A 67 -20.64 -2.36 -0.03
N LEU A 68 -20.44 -1.04 -0.17
CA LEU A 68 -19.29 -0.34 0.41
C LEU A 68 -19.38 -0.32 1.94
N GLN A 69 -18.25 -0.54 2.64
CA GLN A 69 -18.21 -0.61 4.10
C GLN A 69 -17.16 0.36 4.69
N PRO A 70 -17.39 0.90 5.90
CA PRO A 70 -16.34 1.59 6.66
C PRO A 70 -15.13 0.67 6.85
N GLY A 71 -13.92 1.19 6.71
CA GLY A 71 -12.67 0.40 6.76
C GLY A 71 -12.18 -0.13 5.41
N ASP A 72 -12.95 0.02 4.34
CA ASP A 72 -12.53 -0.30 2.98
C ASP A 72 -11.51 0.71 2.43
N GLN A 73 -10.41 0.23 1.85
CA GLN A 73 -9.52 1.03 1.02
C GLN A 73 -10.04 1.06 -0.42
N VAL A 74 -10.10 2.24 -1.03
CA VAL A 74 -10.33 2.36 -2.47
C VAL A 74 -9.03 2.02 -3.21
N VAL A 75 -9.07 1.00 -4.07
CA VAL A 75 -7.92 0.52 -4.83
C VAL A 75 -8.06 0.78 -6.33
N ASP A 76 -9.28 0.80 -6.86
CA ASP A 76 -9.57 1.19 -8.23
C ASP A 76 -10.83 2.04 -8.37
N ILE A 77 -10.86 2.90 -9.40
CA ILE A 77 -12.06 3.57 -9.90
C ILE A 77 -12.06 3.44 -11.43
N GLU A 78 -13.16 2.98 -12.02
CA GLU A 78 -13.29 2.71 -13.47
C GLU A 78 -12.14 1.85 -14.05
N GLY A 79 -11.58 0.94 -13.23
CA GLY A 79 -10.44 0.11 -13.61
C GLY A 79 -9.07 0.81 -13.59
N GLN A 80 -9.00 2.08 -13.19
CA GLN A 80 -7.74 2.79 -12.94
C GLN A 80 -7.25 2.52 -11.50
N ASP A 81 -5.99 2.13 -11.32
CA ASP A 81 -5.38 2.00 -9.98
C ASP A 81 -5.28 3.36 -9.29
N VAL A 82 -5.90 3.46 -8.12
CA VAL A 82 -5.91 4.64 -7.25
C VAL A 82 -5.40 4.34 -5.84
N THR A 83 -4.80 3.15 -5.62
CA THR A 83 -4.38 2.61 -4.30
C THR A 83 -3.57 3.59 -3.43
N ASN A 84 -2.85 4.55 -4.04
CA ASN A 84 -1.99 5.51 -3.36
C ASN A 84 -2.46 6.97 -3.52
N LEU A 85 -3.64 7.23 -4.11
CA LEU A 85 -4.19 8.58 -4.29
C LEU A 85 -4.83 9.09 -3.01
N SER A 86 -4.43 10.30 -2.60
CA SER A 86 -4.97 10.98 -1.43
C SER A 86 -6.45 11.33 -1.63
N THR A 87 -7.17 11.51 -0.53
CA THR A 87 -8.62 11.77 -0.58
C THR A 87 -8.99 12.94 -1.50
N PRO A 88 -8.32 14.11 -1.48
CA PRO A 88 -8.64 15.19 -2.41
C PRO A 88 -8.38 14.82 -3.88
N ALA A 89 -7.30 14.09 -4.18
CA ALA A 89 -6.97 13.66 -5.54
C ALA A 89 -7.97 12.62 -6.07
N LEU A 90 -8.41 11.69 -5.22
CA LEU A 90 -9.42 10.69 -5.54
C LEU A 90 -10.79 11.33 -5.81
N VAL A 91 -11.18 12.31 -4.99
CA VAL A 91 -12.41 13.10 -5.18
C VAL A 91 -12.37 13.88 -6.49
N ALA A 92 -11.27 14.57 -6.78
CA ALA A 92 -11.09 15.31 -8.03
C ALA A 92 -11.16 14.38 -9.25
N LEU A 93 -10.56 13.19 -9.19
CA LEU A 93 -10.67 12.18 -10.25
C LEU A 93 -12.12 11.76 -10.45
N ALA A 94 -12.82 11.32 -9.40
CA ALA A 94 -14.19 10.82 -9.48
C ALA A 94 -15.18 11.88 -10.01
N GLN A 95 -15.00 13.15 -9.63
CA GLN A 95 -15.82 14.27 -10.11
C GLN A 95 -15.70 14.52 -11.63
N THR A 96 -14.59 14.12 -12.27
CA THR A 96 -14.42 14.26 -13.74
C THR A 96 -15.02 13.11 -14.56
N LEU A 97 -15.43 12.01 -13.91
CA LEU A 97 -15.96 10.84 -14.60
C LEU A 97 -17.39 11.07 -15.09
N LYS A 98 -17.69 10.52 -16.28
CA LYS A 98 -19.01 10.60 -16.93
C LYS A 98 -19.97 9.48 -16.49
N THR A 99 -19.44 8.40 -15.93
CA THR A 99 -20.20 7.28 -15.36
C THR A 99 -20.74 7.68 -13.99
N VAL A 100 -22.04 7.50 -13.77
CA VAL A 100 -22.73 7.93 -12.54
C VAL A 100 -23.64 6.79 -12.05
N PRO A 101 -23.36 6.17 -10.88
CA PRO A 101 -22.13 6.31 -10.09
C PRO A 101 -20.90 5.77 -10.86
N PRO A 102 -19.68 6.20 -10.52
CA PRO A 102 -18.48 5.55 -11.03
C PRO A 102 -18.34 4.15 -10.42
N SER A 103 -17.78 3.21 -11.17
CA SER A 103 -17.37 1.91 -10.65
C SER A 103 -16.20 2.09 -9.68
N ILE A 104 -16.28 1.48 -8.50
CA ILE A 104 -15.27 1.57 -7.43
C ILE A 104 -14.93 0.15 -6.96
N GLY A 105 -13.66 -0.23 -7.02
CA GLY A 105 -13.16 -1.45 -6.40
C GLY A 105 -12.45 -1.15 -5.08
N VAL A 106 -12.75 -1.99 -4.09
CA VAL A 106 -12.35 -1.79 -2.70
C VAL A 106 -11.76 -3.05 -2.06
N VAL A 107 -10.93 -2.85 -1.03
CA VAL A 107 -10.38 -3.92 -0.20
C VAL A 107 -10.44 -3.51 1.26
N SER A 108 -11.15 -4.27 2.09
CA SER A 108 -11.19 -4.06 3.54
C SER A 108 -9.79 -4.09 4.16
N ARG A 109 -9.49 -3.10 5.01
CA ARG A 109 -8.22 -2.94 5.74
C ARG A 109 -8.39 -2.91 7.26
N ILE A 110 -9.54 -3.33 7.76
CA ILE A 110 -9.79 -3.51 9.19
C ILE A 110 -8.86 -4.62 9.71
N GLU A 111 -8.05 -4.31 10.72
CA GLU A 111 -7.22 -5.26 11.45
C GLU A 111 -7.88 -5.60 12.78
N GLN A 112 -7.92 -6.90 13.11
CA GLN A 112 -8.50 -7.39 14.35
C GLN A 112 -7.41 -7.42 15.43
N ILE A 113 -7.64 -6.73 16.54
CA ILE A 113 -6.73 -6.61 17.68
C ILE A 113 -7.42 -7.19 18.91
N ASP A 114 -6.86 -8.25 19.47
CA ASP A 114 -7.39 -8.94 20.67
C ASP A 114 -6.66 -8.43 21.92
N VAL A 115 -7.29 -7.53 22.67
CA VAL A 115 -6.70 -6.84 23.84
C VAL A 115 -7.12 -7.54 25.13
N THR A 116 -6.16 -8.12 25.85
CA THR A 116 -6.37 -8.60 27.23
C THR A 116 -6.39 -7.42 28.20
N PRO A 117 -7.29 -7.35 29.20
CA PRO A 117 -7.37 -6.23 30.14
C PRO A 117 -6.16 -6.19 31.08
N GLY A 118 -5.86 -4.99 31.61
CA GLY A 118 -4.89 -4.79 32.67
C GLY A 118 -5.41 -5.20 34.06
N PRO A 119 -4.57 -5.12 35.11
CA PRO A 119 -4.95 -5.45 36.48
C PRO A 119 -6.11 -4.61 37.04
N ASP A 120 -6.32 -3.41 36.48
CA ASP A 120 -7.43 -2.50 36.78
C ASP A 120 -8.70 -2.79 35.97
N GLY A 121 -8.71 -3.86 35.17
CA GLY A 121 -9.79 -4.22 34.26
C GLY A 121 -9.91 -3.35 33.00
N ARG A 122 -9.01 -2.39 32.80
CA ARG A 122 -9.04 -1.43 31.67
C ARG A 122 -8.08 -1.84 30.56
N PHE A 123 -8.23 -1.22 29.40
CA PHE A 123 -7.44 -1.52 28.20
C PHE A 123 -6.36 -0.48 27.86
N GLY A 124 -6.43 0.71 28.48
CA GLY A 124 -5.39 1.73 28.39
C GLY A 124 -5.43 2.62 27.13
N PHE A 125 -6.61 2.92 26.62
CA PHE A 125 -6.83 3.87 25.52
C PHE A 125 -8.12 4.69 25.72
N THR A 126 -8.23 5.83 25.04
CA THR A 126 -9.46 6.65 24.95
C THR A 126 -9.93 6.75 23.49
N ILE A 127 -11.23 6.96 23.30
CA ILE A 127 -11.84 7.18 21.96
C ILE A 127 -12.66 8.46 21.92
N ILE A 128 -12.66 9.13 20.78
CA ILE A 128 -13.38 10.38 20.50
C ILE A 128 -14.05 10.35 19.12
N GLY A 129 -14.92 11.34 18.87
CA GLY A 129 -15.66 11.49 17.62
C GLY A 129 -16.91 10.60 17.55
N ASP A 130 -17.84 10.93 16.64
CA ASP A 130 -19.17 10.32 16.54
C ASP A 130 -19.47 9.61 15.21
N CYS A 131 -18.49 9.58 14.29
CA CYS A 131 -18.36 8.68 13.13
C CYS A 131 -17.30 9.27 12.17
N PRO A 132 -16.17 8.58 11.89
CA PRO A 132 -15.69 7.37 12.56
C PRO A 132 -15.26 7.67 14.02
N LEU A 133 -15.09 6.61 14.81
CA LEU A 133 -14.54 6.71 16.16
C LEU A 133 -13.02 6.64 16.10
N MET A 134 -12.32 7.61 16.67
CA MET A 134 -10.87 7.71 16.63
C MET A 134 -10.26 7.45 18.01
N VAL A 135 -9.13 6.75 18.07
CA VAL A 135 -8.32 6.65 19.28
C VAL A 135 -7.64 7.99 19.53
N GLU A 136 -7.93 8.63 20.65
CA GLU A 136 -7.34 9.92 21.03
C GLU A 136 -5.98 9.73 21.68
N ASP A 137 -5.94 8.93 22.75
CA ASP A 137 -4.71 8.51 23.43
C ASP A 137 -4.69 6.99 23.60
N CYS A 138 -3.49 6.42 23.61
CA CYS A 138 -3.26 5.00 23.86
C CYS A 138 -1.91 4.81 24.55
N MET A 139 -1.94 4.32 25.78
CA MET A 139 -0.75 4.09 26.59
C MET A 139 0.19 3.10 25.88
N PRO A 140 1.42 3.48 25.48
CA PRO A 140 2.30 2.61 24.68
C PRO A 140 2.65 1.29 25.39
N ASN A 141 2.87 1.36 26.70
CA ASN A 141 3.14 0.21 27.56
C ASN A 141 1.87 -0.41 28.17
N GLY A 142 0.69 0.14 27.87
CA GLY A 142 -0.60 -0.37 28.31
C GLY A 142 -1.10 -1.55 27.47
N PRO A 143 -2.20 -2.20 27.85
CA PRO A 143 -2.65 -3.42 27.19
C PRO A 143 -2.98 -3.24 25.70
N ALA A 144 -3.65 -2.16 25.31
CA ALA A 144 -3.96 -1.88 23.91
C ALA A 144 -2.71 -1.48 23.09
N GLY A 145 -1.83 -0.64 23.65
CA GLY A 145 -0.59 -0.22 22.98
C GLY A 145 0.36 -1.39 22.69
N ARG A 146 0.48 -2.34 23.61
CA ARG A 146 1.25 -3.59 23.41
C ARG A 146 0.69 -4.48 22.29
N ASN A 147 -0.62 -4.42 22.04
CA ASN A 147 -1.26 -5.13 20.94
C ASN A 147 -1.29 -4.30 19.63
N GLY A 148 -0.61 -3.16 19.59
CA GLY A 148 -0.36 -2.38 18.39
C GLY A 148 -1.32 -1.22 18.13
N LEU A 149 -2.31 -0.98 19.00
CA LEU A 149 -3.22 0.16 18.90
C LEU A 149 -2.47 1.48 19.12
N LYS A 150 -2.80 2.52 18.33
CA LYS A 150 -2.15 3.85 18.43
C LYS A 150 -3.18 4.97 18.40
N ALA A 151 -2.79 6.11 18.97
CA ALA A 151 -3.49 7.37 18.76
C ALA A 151 -3.57 7.69 17.26
N GLY A 152 -4.75 8.12 16.80
CA GLY A 152 -5.06 8.38 15.39
C GLY A 152 -5.50 7.15 14.57
N ASP A 153 -5.53 5.95 15.14
CA ASP A 153 -6.23 4.81 14.52
C ASP A 153 -7.76 4.96 14.69
N TYR A 154 -8.55 4.40 13.77
CA TYR A 154 -10.02 4.42 13.86
C TYR A 154 -10.58 3.07 14.33
N VAL A 155 -11.46 3.09 15.33
CA VAL A 155 -12.20 1.91 15.80
C VAL A 155 -13.47 1.75 14.96
N MET A 156 -13.51 0.69 14.16
CA MET A 156 -14.62 0.34 13.26
C MET A 156 -15.54 -0.73 13.86
N GLU A 157 -15.00 -1.63 14.69
CA GLU A 157 -15.76 -2.72 15.31
C GLU A 157 -15.35 -2.94 16.77
N VAL A 158 -16.30 -3.38 17.60
CA VAL A 158 -16.07 -3.83 18.97
C VAL A 158 -16.68 -5.22 19.14
N ASN A 159 -15.88 -6.21 19.51
CA ASN A 159 -16.26 -7.62 19.64
C ASN A 159 -16.96 -8.20 18.39
N GLY A 160 -16.55 -7.75 17.19
CA GLY A 160 -17.15 -8.14 15.90
C GLY A 160 -18.47 -7.43 15.57
N ILE A 161 -18.89 -6.44 16.37
CA ILE A 161 -20.05 -5.60 16.09
C ILE A 161 -19.55 -4.25 15.54
N PRO A 162 -19.93 -3.86 14.31
CA PRO A 162 -19.60 -2.55 13.76
C PRO A 162 -20.13 -1.40 14.62
N VAL A 163 -19.29 -0.40 14.89
CA VAL A 163 -19.63 0.76 15.73
C VAL A 163 -19.67 2.06 14.93
N LYS A 164 -20.82 2.74 14.98
CA LYS A 164 -21.00 4.06 14.35
C LYS A 164 -20.89 5.22 15.37
N HIS A 165 -21.37 5.03 16.61
CA HIS A 165 -21.56 6.09 17.60
C HIS A 165 -20.70 5.90 18.86
N HIS A 166 -20.26 7.01 19.46
CA HIS A 166 -19.37 6.99 20.62
C HIS A 166 -19.99 6.25 21.81
N GLU A 167 -21.25 6.58 22.16
CA GLU A 167 -21.93 6.00 23.32
C GLU A 167 -22.05 4.48 23.25
N THR A 168 -22.41 3.94 22.07
CA THR A 168 -22.56 2.50 21.84
C THR A 168 -21.21 1.77 21.97
N ALA A 169 -20.14 2.32 21.40
CA ALA A 169 -18.80 1.75 21.51
C ALA A 169 -18.28 1.83 22.96
N ALA A 170 -18.44 2.98 23.62
CA ALA A 170 -18.04 3.17 25.01
C ALA A 170 -18.81 2.23 25.95
N ALA A 171 -20.10 1.99 25.71
CA ALA A 171 -20.89 1.02 26.47
C ALA A 171 -20.38 -0.42 26.28
N MET A 172 -20.07 -0.84 25.04
CA MET A 172 -19.54 -2.19 24.78
C MET A 172 -18.12 -2.39 25.35
N ILE A 173 -17.24 -1.38 25.25
CA ILE A 173 -15.90 -1.42 25.84
C ILE A 173 -15.98 -1.46 27.38
N LYS A 174 -16.90 -0.70 28.00
CA LYS A 174 -17.17 -0.77 29.44
C LYS A 174 -17.72 -2.13 29.87
N ALA A 175 -18.65 -2.72 29.11
CA ALA A 175 -19.19 -4.04 29.36
C ALA A 175 -18.15 -5.18 29.23
N ALA A 176 -17.08 -4.95 28.46
CA ALA A 176 -15.96 -5.88 28.32
C ALA A 176 -14.90 -5.76 29.45
N GLN A 177 -15.03 -4.82 30.40
CA GLN A 177 -14.04 -4.65 31.47
C GLN A 177 -13.76 -5.95 32.24
N GLY A 178 -12.49 -6.23 32.48
CA GLY A 178 -12.04 -7.49 33.09
C GLY A 178 -12.15 -8.74 32.18
N ARG A 179 -12.50 -8.58 30.90
CA ARG A 179 -12.51 -9.66 29.88
C ARG A 179 -11.71 -9.24 28.64
N PRO A 180 -11.24 -10.19 27.80
CA PRO A 180 -10.64 -9.85 26.51
C PRO A 180 -11.59 -9.03 25.63
N LEU A 181 -11.06 -8.00 25.00
CA LEU A 181 -11.77 -7.08 24.11
C LEU A 181 -11.18 -7.22 22.71
N ARG A 182 -12.01 -7.60 21.73
CA ARG A 182 -11.63 -7.61 20.32
C ARG A 182 -12.01 -6.28 19.67
N LEU A 183 -11.08 -5.64 18.97
CA LEU A 183 -11.32 -4.39 18.24
C LEU A 183 -11.02 -4.61 16.75
N GLY A 184 -11.94 -4.21 15.89
CA GLY A 184 -11.68 -4.02 14.46
C GLY A 184 -11.21 -2.59 14.24
N VAL A 185 -9.97 -2.41 13.78
CA VAL A 185 -9.28 -1.12 13.74
C VAL A 185 -8.75 -0.82 12.34
N LEU A 186 -8.99 0.39 11.85
CA LEU A 186 -8.36 0.92 10.63
C LEU A 186 -7.16 1.79 11.02
N SER A 187 -5.95 1.32 10.72
CA SER A 187 -4.74 2.10 10.95
C SER A 187 -4.46 3.09 9.81
N MET A 188 -4.45 4.37 10.15
CA MET A 188 -4.19 5.47 9.21
C MET A 188 -2.69 5.74 9.00
N ALA A 189 -1.83 5.13 9.81
CA ALA A 189 -0.39 5.29 9.70
C ALA A 189 0.10 4.77 8.34
N ARG A 190 0.97 5.55 7.66
CA ARG A 190 1.62 5.12 6.42
C ARG A 190 2.41 3.85 6.68
N ARG A 191 1.90 2.69 6.24
CA ARG A 191 2.67 1.45 6.37
C ARG A 191 3.93 1.55 5.52
N PRO A 192 5.13 1.37 6.10
CA PRO A 192 6.32 1.14 5.29
C PRO A 192 6.03 -0.08 4.43
N LYS A 193 6.10 0.13 3.11
CA LYS A 193 5.62 -0.81 2.10
C LYS A 193 6.38 -2.14 2.24
N ARG A 194 5.82 -3.11 2.97
CA ARG A 194 6.23 -4.53 2.96
C ARG A 194 5.84 -5.09 1.59
N LEU A 195 6.54 -4.60 0.56
CA LEU A 195 6.41 -5.03 -0.81
C LEU A 195 6.71 -6.52 -0.85
N SER A 196 5.67 -7.34 -0.97
CA SER A 196 5.83 -8.66 -1.57
C SER A 196 6.57 -8.47 -2.88
N SER A 197 7.71 -9.13 -3.02
CA SER A 197 8.67 -8.91 -4.11
C SER A 197 8.12 -9.24 -5.50
N SER A 198 6.94 -9.88 -5.57
CA SER A 198 6.35 -10.43 -6.79
C SER A 198 5.55 -9.45 -7.66
N MET A 199 5.40 -8.16 -7.29
CA MET A 199 4.60 -7.18 -8.05
C MET A 199 5.39 -5.94 -8.52
N ARG A 200 6.67 -6.10 -8.88
CA ARG A 200 7.50 -5.02 -9.44
C ARG A 200 7.58 -5.03 -10.98
N VAL A 201 6.45 -5.12 -11.67
CA VAL A 201 6.41 -5.00 -13.15
C VAL A 201 5.18 -4.16 -13.53
N LEU A 202 5.41 -3.06 -14.26
CA LEU A 202 4.40 -2.20 -14.90
C LEU A 202 3.45 -1.38 -13.99
N SER A 203 3.99 -0.42 -13.24
CA SER A 203 3.32 0.88 -12.97
C SER A 203 4.24 1.86 -12.21
N GLN A 204 5.07 2.57 -12.97
CA GLN A 204 5.75 3.80 -12.51
C GLN A 204 5.47 4.90 -13.53
N SER A 205 4.21 5.34 -13.58
CA SER A 205 3.76 6.34 -14.54
C SER A 205 4.07 7.76 -14.05
N GLY A 206 4.78 8.52 -14.89
CA GLY A 206 4.90 10.00 -14.87
C GLY A 206 4.99 10.71 -13.51
N ASP A 207 3.84 10.97 -12.89
CA ASP A 207 3.69 11.99 -11.85
C ASP A 207 4.28 11.61 -10.49
N SER A 208 4.36 10.32 -10.12
CA SER A 208 5.02 9.92 -8.87
C SER A 208 6.52 10.29 -8.85
N ILE A 209 7.12 10.47 -10.03
CA ILE A 209 8.50 10.93 -10.20
C ILE A 209 8.59 12.46 -10.02
N ARG A 210 7.55 13.22 -10.38
CA ARG A 210 7.52 14.68 -10.27
C ARG A 210 7.37 15.14 -8.81
N GLU A 211 6.42 14.58 -8.06
CA GLU A 211 6.33 14.83 -6.61
C GLU A 211 7.59 14.35 -5.88
N SER A 212 8.15 13.20 -6.25
CA SER A 212 9.42 12.72 -5.68
C SER A 212 10.59 13.66 -5.94
N ARG A 213 10.64 14.33 -7.11
CA ARG A 213 11.66 15.33 -7.42
C ARG A 213 11.46 16.62 -6.64
N ALA A 214 10.23 17.11 -6.51
CA ALA A 214 9.92 18.31 -5.73
C ALA A 214 10.29 18.11 -4.24
N HIS A 215 9.90 16.97 -3.65
CA HIS A 215 10.27 16.65 -2.27
C HIS A 215 11.78 16.51 -2.07
N LYS A 216 12.50 15.86 -3.01
CA LYS A 216 13.97 15.80 -2.99
C LYS A 216 14.64 17.16 -3.12
N ALA A 217 14.07 18.08 -3.91
CA ALA A 217 14.57 19.45 -4.01
C ALA A 217 14.39 20.22 -2.70
N MET A 218 13.29 20.02 -1.98
CA MET A 218 13.10 20.61 -0.64
C MET A 218 14.07 20.03 0.40
N GLU A 219 14.28 18.71 0.41
CA GLU A 219 15.28 18.07 1.30
C GLU A 219 16.71 18.54 0.97
N PHE A 220 17.06 18.66 -0.31
CA PHE A 220 18.35 19.21 -0.73
C PHE A 220 18.53 20.66 -0.30
N ASN A 221 17.55 21.53 -0.54
CA ASN A 221 17.60 22.92 -0.08
C ASN A 221 17.75 23.00 1.44
N LYS A 222 16.99 22.20 2.21
CA LYS A 222 17.14 22.11 3.67
C LYS A 222 18.55 21.70 4.08
N LYS A 223 19.15 20.72 3.39
CA LYS A 223 20.53 20.30 3.66
C LYS A 223 21.56 21.36 3.27
N VAL A 224 21.31 22.14 2.21
CA VAL A 224 22.12 23.31 1.84
C VAL A 224 22.05 24.39 2.92
N GLU A 225 20.87 24.71 3.46
CA GLU A 225 20.75 25.65 4.60
C GLU A 225 21.45 25.12 5.86
N GLU A 226 21.33 23.83 6.16
CA GLU A 226 21.97 23.21 7.34
C GLU A 226 23.50 23.16 7.26
N VAL A 227 24.08 23.07 6.06
CA VAL A 227 25.53 22.86 5.85
C VAL A 227 26.26 24.13 5.44
N LEU A 228 25.66 24.98 4.59
CA LEU A 228 26.28 26.23 4.15
C LEU A 228 25.86 27.43 5.01
N GLY A 229 24.76 27.37 5.77
CA GLY A 229 24.41 28.35 6.81
C GLY A 229 24.59 29.83 6.42
N GLU A 230 25.64 30.45 6.97
CA GLU A 230 26.00 31.86 6.79
C GLU A 230 26.93 32.13 5.57
N GLU A 231 27.40 31.09 4.86
CA GLU A 231 28.25 31.21 3.67
C GLU A 231 27.45 31.54 2.41
N LEU A 232 26.85 32.73 2.40
CA LEU A 232 25.98 33.22 1.32
C LEU A 232 26.66 33.19 -0.06
N ASP A 233 27.94 33.59 -0.15
CA ASP A 233 28.70 33.62 -1.42
C ASP A 233 28.85 32.21 -2.04
N VAL A 234 29.13 31.20 -1.21
CA VAL A 234 29.31 29.79 -1.64
C VAL A 234 27.97 29.21 -2.08
N LYS A 235 26.90 29.54 -1.35
CA LYS A 235 25.52 29.16 -1.66
C LYS A 235 25.05 29.77 -2.99
N GLU A 236 25.32 31.04 -3.27
CA GLU A 236 25.00 31.67 -4.55
C GLU A 236 25.74 31.01 -5.71
N GLN A 237 27.06 30.76 -5.57
CA GLN A 237 27.85 30.06 -6.58
C GLN A 237 27.32 28.64 -6.86
N LEU A 238 26.97 27.88 -5.81
CA LEU A 238 26.37 26.55 -5.94
C LEU A 238 25.06 26.60 -6.74
N PHE A 239 24.16 27.53 -6.42
CA PHE A 239 22.90 27.66 -7.14
C PHE A 239 23.07 28.15 -8.59
N GLU A 240 24.05 29.02 -8.89
CA GLU A 240 24.36 29.42 -10.27
C GLU A 240 24.88 28.25 -11.12
N VAL A 241 25.76 27.40 -10.58
CA VAL A 241 26.21 26.19 -11.28
C VAL A 241 25.04 25.20 -11.49
N LEU A 242 24.16 25.03 -10.50
CA LEU A 242 22.98 24.18 -10.64
C LEU A 242 21.94 24.73 -11.64
N LYS A 243 21.77 26.05 -11.73
CA LYS A 243 20.94 26.70 -12.77
C LYS A 243 21.51 26.46 -14.16
N ARG A 244 22.83 26.65 -14.34
CA ARG A 244 23.53 26.36 -15.60
C ARG A 244 23.35 24.91 -16.03
N TYR A 245 23.53 23.97 -15.11
CA TYR A 245 23.25 22.54 -15.36
C TYR A 245 21.79 22.27 -15.76
N ALA A 246 20.82 22.95 -15.14
CA ALA A 246 19.41 22.76 -15.46
C ALA A 246 19.06 23.20 -16.90
N ALA A 247 19.75 24.21 -17.42
CA ALA A 247 19.62 24.70 -18.79
C ALA A 247 20.41 23.87 -19.81
N GLU A 248 21.72 23.71 -19.60
CA GLU A 248 22.66 23.16 -20.60
C GLU A 248 22.78 21.63 -20.55
N ARG A 249 22.44 21.01 -19.41
CA ARG A 249 22.55 19.56 -19.15
C ARG A 249 23.95 18.97 -19.24
N ASP A 250 24.98 19.81 -19.29
CA ASP A 250 26.37 19.38 -19.26
C ASP A 250 26.80 18.92 -17.86
N VAL A 251 27.21 17.66 -17.76
CA VAL A 251 27.60 17.03 -16.50
C VAL A 251 29.08 17.25 -16.20
N ASP A 252 29.92 17.48 -17.21
CA ASP A 252 31.36 17.65 -17.01
C ASP A 252 31.62 19.02 -16.35
N SER A 253 31.05 20.12 -16.88
CA SER A 253 31.12 21.46 -16.24
C SER A 253 30.55 21.50 -14.82
N LEU A 254 29.51 20.69 -14.53
CA LEU A 254 28.96 20.57 -13.17
C LEU A 254 29.93 19.82 -12.24
N ALA A 255 30.52 18.72 -12.71
CA ALA A 255 31.42 17.87 -11.94
C ALA A 255 32.78 18.54 -11.67
N GLU A 256 33.24 19.43 -12.54
CA GLU A 256 34.45 20.24 -12.34
C GLU A 256 34.22 21.37 -11.33
N ALA A 257 33.10 22.11 -11.43
CA ALA A 257 32.85 23.27 -10.58
C ALA A 257 32.40 22.92 -9.14
N LEU A 258 31.71 21.79 -8.93
CA LEU A 258 31.20 21.42 -7.60
C LEU A 258 32.30 21.24 -6.54
N PRO A 259 33.40 20.49 -6.78
CA PRO A 259 34.49 20.39 -5.82
C PRO A 259 35.07 21.75 -5.43
N ASP A 260 35.23 22.68 -6.38
CA ASP A 260 35.86 23.99 -6.14
C ASP A 260 34.99 24.95 -5.33
N ILE A 261 33.67 24.82 -5.41
CA ILE A 261 32.71 25.54 -4.55
C ILE A 261 32.58 24.83 -3.19
N LEU A 262 32.53 23.50 -3.17
CA LEU A 262 32.28 22.68 -1.98
C LEU A 262 33.60 22.17 -1.39
N ILE A 263 34.36 23.10 -0.80
CA ILE A 263 35.75 22.89 -0.37
C ILE A 263 35.88 21.98 0.86
N THR A 264 35.02 22.14 1.88
CA THR A 264 35.13 21.40 3.15
C THR A 264 34.59 19.97 3.03
N GLU A 265 35.04 19.06 3.91
CA GLU A 265 34.54 17.66 3.90
C GLU A 265 33.05 17.56 4.24
N GLU A 266 32.50 18.52 4.99
CA GLU A 266 31.07 18.61 5.26
C GLU A 266 30.30 19.06 4.01
N HIS A 267 30.85 19.99 3.22
CA HIS A 267 30.25 20.47 1.98
C HIS A 267 30.28 19.38 0.88
N GLN A 268 31.26 18.47 0.91
CA GLN A 268 31.33 17.35 -0.04
C GLN A 268 30.13 16.39 0.09
N GLN A 269 29.48 16.31 1.26
CA GLN A 269 28.22 15.56 1.41
C GLN A 269 27.09 16.13 0.53
N LEU A 270 27.14 17.41 0.16
CA LEU A 270 26.16 18.02 -0.75
C LEU A 270 26.36 17.54 -2.20
N ILE A 271 27.57 17.08 -2.60
CA ILE A 271 27.83 16.55 -3.95
C ILE A 271 27.03 15.26 -4.20
N ASP A 272 27.00 14.35 -3.21
CA ASP A 272 26.16 13.14 -3.25
C ASP A 272 24.66 13.47 -3.25
N ASN A 273 24.27 14.59 -2.65
CA ASN A 273 22.89 15.07 -2.73
C ASN A 273 22.58 15.69 -4.11
N VAL A 274 23.51 16.42 -4.76
CA VAL A 274 23.33 16.91 -6.15
C VAL A 274 23.18 15.73 -7.13
N ARG A 275 23.93 14.65 -6.92
CA ARG A 275 23.87 13.42 -7.72
C ARG A 275 22.46 12.82 -7.85
N ILE A 276 21.54 13.09 -6.90
CA ILE A 276 20.15 12.58 -6.97
C ILE A 276 19.36 13.17 -8.15
N PHE A 277 19.71 14.39 -8.59
CA PHE A 277 19.08 15.10 -9.72
C PHE A 277 19.68 14.72 -11.07
N ILE A 278 20.89 14.13 -11.09
CA ILE A 278 21.58 13.70 -12.31
C ILE A 278 20.93 12.41 -12.87
N PRO A 279 20.58 12.38 -14.18
CA PRO A 279 20.05 11.18 -14.83
C PRO A 279 21.01 10.00 -14.72
N LYS A 280 20.48 8.78 -14.47
CA LYS A 280 21.31 7.56 -14.24
C LYS A 280 22.42 7.35 -15.26
N LYS A 281 22.13 7.59 -16.55
CA LYS A 281 23.07 7.47 -17.68
C LYS A 281 24.32 8.34 -17.60
N HIS A 282 24.32 9.38 -16.76
CA HIS A 282 25.44 10.33 -16.63
C HIS A 282 26.09 10.30 -15.24
N ARG A 283 25.63 9.42 -14.32
CA ARG A 283 26.15 9.38 -12.94
C ARG A 283 27.56 8.82 -12.85
N GLU A 284 27.87 7.84 -13.69
CA GLU A 284 29.22 7.26 -13.76
C GLU A 284 30.24 8.32 -14.20
N ARG A 285 29.93 9.04 -15.28
CA ARG A 285 30.73 10.18 -15.75
C ARG A 285 30.87 11.29 -14.71
N PHE A 286 29.78 11.63 -14.02
CA PHE A 286 29.80 12.60 -12.92
C PHE A 286 30.78 12.19 -11.81
N ASP A 287 30.65 10.95 -11.31
CA ASP A 287 31.51 10.41 -10.26
C ASP A 287 33.00 10.40 -10.69
N GLU A 288 33.27 10.01 -11.94
CA GLU A 288 34.63 9.99 -12.51
C GLU A 288 35.28 11.38 -12.53
N VAL A 289 34.55 12.40 -13.00
CA VAL A 289 35.07 13.77 -13.14
C VAL A 289 35.18 14.44 -11.76
N VAL A 290 34.19 14.29 -10.88
CA VAL A 290 34.27 14.76 -9.48
C VAL A 290 35.49 14.17 -8.78
N ASN A 291 35.71 12.86 -8.90
CA ASN A 291 36.87 12.20 -8.29
C ASN A 291 38.20 12.65 -8.93
N GLN A 292 38.25 12.84 -10.26
CA GLN A 292 39.44 13.38 -10.92
C GLN A 292 39.78 14.79 -10.44
N SER A 293 38.79 15.67 -10.27
CA SER A 293 38.98 17.02 -9.73
C SER A 293 39.43 17.00 -8.28
N LEU A 294 38.80 16.18 -7.42
CA LEU A 294 39.22 15.96 -6.04
C LEU A 294 40.68 15.46 -5.94
N MET A 295 41.03 14.43 -6.73
CA MET A 295 42.40 13.88 -6.77
C MET A 295 43.42 14.87 -7.35
N SER A 296 43.03 15.72 -8.30
CA SER A 296 43.92 16.74 -8.87
C SER A 296 44.27 17.83 -7.85
N ARG A 297 43.31 18.21 -6.99
CA ARG A 297 43.59 19.12 -5.86
C ARG A 297 44.52 18.50 -4.81
N ILE A 298 44.39 17.20 -4.53
CA ILE A 298 45.29 16.47 -3.62
C ILE A 298 46.71 16.41 -4.21
N LYS A 299 46.85 16.17 -5.53
CA LYS A 299 48.15 16.16 -6.23
C LYS A 299 48.81 17.54 -6.31
N GLY A 300 48.04 18.64 -6.25
CA GLY A 300 48.55 20.01 -6.31
C GLY A 300 49.38 20.47 -5.09
N ARG A 301 49.57 19.63 -4.06
CA ARG A 301 50.35 19.96 -2.85
C ARG A 301 51.60 19.12 -2.61
N SER A 302 52.09 18.36 -3.61
CA SER A 302 53.35 17.61 -3.46
C SER A 302 54.34 17.83 -4.62
N PHE A 303 55.61 17.79 -4.26
CA PHE A 303 56.78 18.29 -4.97
C PHE A 303 57.01 17.81 -6.41
N SER A 304 57.71 18.69 -7.14
CA SER A 304 58.44 18.49 -8.39
C SER A 304 59.23 17.18 -8.56
N ASP A 305 59.19 16.58 -9.76
CA ASP A 305 60.39 16.44 -10.63
C ASP A 305 59.97 16.07 -12.08
N PRO A 306 60.41 16.80 -13.13
CA PRO A 306 60.15 16.46 -14.52
C PRO A 306 61.43 15.99 -15.26
N SER A 307 61.86 14.72 -15.10
CA SER A 307 62.93 14.20 -15.98
C SER A 307 62.94 12.68 -16.24
N ARG A 308 63.23 12.32 -17.51
CA ARG A 308 63.75 11.01 -18.02
C ARG A 308 62.82 9.78 -17.98
N GLN A 309 62.94 8.76 -18.85
CA GLN A 309 63.52 8.63 -20.20
C GLN A 309 62.94 7.37 -20.88
N HIS A 310 62.23 7.55 -21.99
CA HIS A 310 62.54 6.97 -23.30
C HIS A 310 63.26 5.58 -23.39
N LEU A 311 62.52 4.46 -23.43
CA LEU A 311 62.96 3.17 -24.04
C LEU A 311 61.72 2.31 -24.41
N ARG A 312 61.34 2.06 -25.68
CA ARG A 312 61.86 1.12 -26.71
C ARG A 312 61.67 -0.41 -26.43
N ARG A 313 60.82 -1.02 -27.27
CA ARG A 313 60.92 -2.35 -27.96
C ARG A 313 60.59 -3.71 -27.27
N SER A 314 59.92 -4.55 -28.08
CA SER A 314 59.79 -6.04 -28.11
C SER A 314 59.10 -6.75 -26.93
N ARG A 315 58.27 -7.82 -27.09
CA ARG A 315 58.12 -8.97 -28.03
C ARG A 315 59.17 -10.09 -27.93
N SER A 316 58.82 -11.18 -27.25
CA SER A 316 59.09 -12.65 -27.45
C SER A 316 58.88 -13.36 -26.09
N GLU A 317 58.00 -14.36 -25.97
CA GLU A 317 58.27 -15.82 -25.89
C GLU A 317 58.91 -16.24 -24.52
N ASP A 318 58.59 -17.37 -23.86
CA ASP A 318 57.87 -18.58 -24.28
C ASP A 318 57.21 -19.37 -23.09
N HIS A 319 56.63 -20.54 -23.42
CA HIS A 319 55.98 -21.66 -22.71
C HIS A 319 56.45 -22.04 -21.26
N ALA A 320 55.76 -22.89 -20.47
CA ALA A 320 54.87 -24.01 -20.82
C ALA A 320 53.89 -24.44 -19.70
N GLU A 321 52.80 -25.15 -20.08
CA GLU A 321 52.15 -26.30 -19.39
C GLU A 321 51.79 -26.24 -17.87
N ARG A 322 50.70 -26.82 -17.33
CA ARG A 322 49.82 -27.93 -17.75
C ARG A 322 48.33 -27.59 -17.47
N LEU A 323 47.43 -27.83 -18.44
CA LEU A 323 46.41 -28.91 -18.47
C LEU A 323 45.32 -28.85 -17.37
N LEU A 324 44.02 -29.06 -17.62
CA LEU A 324 43.21 -29.28 -18.84
C LEU A 324 41.76 -28.86 -18.47
N VAL A 325 41.10 -28.02 -19.29
CA VAL A 325 39.99 -28.40 -20.21
C VAL A 325 38.73 -28.93 -19.46
N SER A 326 37.60 -28.20 -19.46
CA SER A 326 36.65 -27.95 -20.58
C SER A 326 36.01 -29.27 -21.07
N THR A 327 34.76 -29.40 -21.51
CA THR A 327 33.88 -28.52 -22.30
C THR A 327 32.44 -29.06 -22.06
N ARG A 328 31.43 -28.23 -21.75
CA ARG A 328 30.50 -27.54 -22.67
C ARG A 328 29.50 -28.44 -23.45
N ALA A 329 28.21 -28.12 -23.23
CA ALA A 329 27.03 -28.19 -24.12
C ALA A 329 26.26 -29.51 -24.40
N SER A 330 24.95 -29.38 -24.18
CA SER A 330 23.80 -29.86 -24.98
C SER A 330 23.60 -31.35 -25.28
N SER A 331 22.37 -31.81 -25.05
CA SER A 331 21.53 -32.38 -26.13
C SER A 331 20.06 -32.49 -25.70
N VAL A 332 19.17 -32.39 -26.68
CA VAL A 332 17.74 -32.77 -26.61
C VAL A 332 17.61 -34.15 -27.25
N PRO A 333 16.66 -35.00 -26.81
CA PRO A 333 16.00 -35.89 -27.77
C PRO A 333 14.46 -35.92 -27.66
N ARG A 334 13.82 -36.33 -28.76
CA ARG A 334 12.39 -36.66 -28.88
C ARG A 334 12.21 -38.18 -29.08
N THR A 335 11.10 -38.72 -28.55
CA THR A 335 10.26 -39.85 -29.06
C THR A 335 10.90 -41.02 -29.83
N HIS A 336 10.72 -42.28 -29.38
CA HIS A 336 9.74 -43.25 -29.96
C HIS A 336 9.60 -44.56 -29.12
N ALA A 337 8.43 -45.21 -29.29
CA ALA A 337 7.83 -46.51 -28.90
C ALA A 337 8.57 -47.71 -28.21
N GLU A 338 7.69 -48.65 -27.81
CA GLU A 338 7.83 -50.12 -27.55
C GLU A 338 8.22 -50.65 -26.14
N GLU A 339 7.18 -51.15 -25.46
CA GLU A 339 7.01 -52.47 -24.83
C GLU A 339 8.05 -53.08 -23.86
N GLY A 340 7.56 -53.62 -22.72
CA GLY A 340 8.27 -54.67 -21.96
C GLY A 340 8.48 -54.48 -20.44
N LEU A 341 7.64 -55.16 -19.65
CA LEU A 341 7.90 -55.69 -18.29
C LEU A 341 7.95 -54.78 -17.04
N VAL A 342 7.49 -55.42 -15.96
CA VAL A 342 7.15 -54.97 -14.59
C VAL A 342 8.35 -54.45 -13.76
N PRO A 343 8.19 -53.40 -12.93
CA PRO A 343 9.24 -52.92 -12.02
C PRO A 343 9.19 -53.57 -10.62
N PRO A 344 10.34 -53.96 -10.02
CA PRO A 344 10.44 -54.26 -8.59
C PRO A 344 10.70 -52.99 -7.76
N ALA A 345 10.09 -52.91 -6.57
CA ALA A 345 10.15 -51.74 -5.70
C ALA A 345 11.49 -51.58 -4.96
N ARG A 346 12.00 -50.34 -4.85
CA ARG A 346 12.94 -49.90 -3.80
C ARG A 346 13.12 -48.38 -3.77
N GLY A 347 13.37 -47.82 -2.58
CA GLY A 347 14.15 -46.58 -2.43
C GLY A 347 13.39 -45.29 -2.08
N MET A 348 12.80 -45.24 -0.89
CA MET A 348 12.38 -43.99 -0.24
C MET A 348 13.52 -42.95 -0.22
N ARG A 349 13.40 -41.83 -0.96
CA ARG A 349 14.31 -40.68 -0.84
C ARG A 349 13.60 -39.53 -0.11
N LYS A 350 14.24 -39.08 0.98
CA LYS A 350 13.72 -38.04 1.88
C LYS A 350 13.60 -36.69 1.15
N THR A 351 12.38 -36.24 0.87
CA THR A 351 12.10 -34.83 0.57
C THR A 351 11.76 -34.09 1.86
N THR A 352 12.38 -32.94 2.07
CA THR A 352 12.29 -32.12 3.29
C THR A 352 10.85 -31.73 3.62
N SER A 353 10.28 -32.34 4.66
CA SER A 353 9.01 -31.92 5.24
C SER A 353 9.19 -30.61 5.97
N LEU A 354 8.86 -29.48 5.32
CA LEU A 354 8.60 -28.23 6.02
C LEU A 354 7.33 -28.42 6.84
N ILE A 355 7.51 -28.71 8.13
CA ILE A 355 6.45 -28.68 9.14
C ILE A 355 6.04 -27.22 9.28
N ALA A 356 4.98 -26.84 8.56
CA ALA A 356 4.30 -25.58 8.77
C ALA A 356 3.62 -25.65 10.15
N GLY A 357 4.14 -24.87 11.09
CA GLY A 357 3.60 -24.80 12.45
C GLY A 357 2.12 -24.41 12.45
N HIS A 358 1.40 -24.95 13.43
CA HIS A 358 -0.04 -24.82 13.60
C HIS A 358 -0.47 -23.35 13.63
N SER A 359 -1.05 -22.87 12.53
CA SER A 359 -1.77 -21.59 12.50
C SER A 359 -3.21 -21.83 12.96
N SER A 360 -3.38 -22.04 14.26
CA SER A 360 -4.67 -22.12 14.94
C SER A 360 -5.31 -20.72 15.02
N GLY A 361 -5.62 -20.14 13.86
CA GLY A 361 -6.17 -18.80 13.69
C GLY A 361 -7.48 -18.86 12.92
N ASN A 362 -8.59 -18.61 13.61
CA ASN A 362 -9.94 -18.90 13.16
C ASN A 362 -10.40 -18.00 12.00
N THR A 363 -10.12 -18.39 10.76
CA THR A 363 -10.61 -17.73 9.54
C THR A 363 -11.81 -18.50 8.98
N ASN A 364 -12.98 -18.29 9.59
CA ASN A 364 -14.19 -19.12 9.42
C ASN A 364 -14.84 -19.17 8.01
N ASN A 365 -14.16 -18.72 6.96
CA ASN A 365 -14.55 -18.97 5.55
C ASN A 365 -13.36 -19.35 4.62
N CYS A 366 -12.14 -19.51 5.14
CA CYS A 366 -10.95 -19.82 4.32
C CYS A 366 -10.49 -21.28 4.47
N ARG A 367 -11.06 -22.19 3.65
CA ARG A 367 -10.54 -23.56 3.54
C ARG A 367 -9.27 -23.62 2.68
N THR A 368 -8.18 -24.13 3.22
CA THR A 368 -6.94 -24.39 2.45
C THR A 368 -6.99 -25.80 1.87
N VAL A 369 -6.99 -25.93 0.54
CA VAL A 369 -6.92 -27.23 -0.15
C VAL A 369 -5.52 -27.42 -0.74
N ARG A 370 -4.87 -28.55 -0.43
CA ARG A 370 -3.57 -28.92 -1.00
C ARG A 370 -3.78 -29.90 -2.15
N VAL A 371 -3.33 -29.53 -3.36
CA VAL A 371 -3.40 -30.39 -4.56
C VAL A 371 -1.98 -30.81 -4.95
N CYS A 372 -1.71 -32.11 -4.99
CA CYS A 372 -0.44 -32.63 -5.48
C CYS A 372 -0.36 -32.50 -7.01
N LYS A 373 0.82 -32.15 -7.55
CA LYS A 373 1.02 -32.08 -9.00
C LYS A 373 1.00 -33.50 -9.59
N GLY A 374 0.06 -33.77 -10.51
CA GLY A 374 0.02 -35.02 -11.27
C GLY A 374 1.00 -35.03 -12.43
N ASN A 375 0.97 -36.12 -13.22
CA ASN A 375 1.94 -36.39 -14.29
C ASN A 375 1.93 -35.34 -15.43
N ALA A 376 0.89 -34.50 -15.54
CA ALA A 376 0.79 -33.43 -16.53
C ALA A 376 0.27 -32.10 -15.97
N SER A 377 -0.73 -32.13 -15.07
CA SER A 377 -1.33 -30.91 -14.48
C SER A 377 -1.90 -31.17 -13.08
N PHE A 378 -2.48 -30.14 -12.47
CA PHE A 378 -3.26 -30.27 -11.22
C PHE A 378 -4.70 -30.75 -11.47
N GLY A 379 -5.22 -30.65 -12.70
CA GLY A 379 -6.55 -31.15 -13.05
C GLY A 379 -7.72 -30.17 -12.87
N PHE A 380 -7.48 -28.86 -12.82
CA PHE A 380 -8.55 -27.85 -12.75
C PHE A 380 -8.26 -26.64 -13.66
N THR A 381 -9.30 -25.91 -14.04
CA THR A 381 -9.21 -24.61 -14.73
C THR A 381 -9.76 -23.49 -13.87
N LEU A 382 -9.29 -22.28 -14.12
CA LEU A 382 -9.70 -21.05 -13.44
C LEU A 382 -10.35 -20.08 -14.44
N ARG A 383 -11.40 -19.37 -14.03
CA ARG A 383 -12.01 -18.23 -14.77
C ARG A 383 -12.21 -17.02 -13.86
N GLY A 384 -12.39 -15.87 -14.49
CA GLY A 384 -12.59 -14.58 -13.82
C GLY A 384 -11.30 -13.77 -13.71
N HIS A 385 -11.45 -12.50 -13.37
CA HIS A 385 -10.34 -11.56 -13.17
C HIS A 385 -10.54 -10.84 -11.83
N ALA A 386 -10.11 -11.48 -10.73
CA ALA A 386 -10.19 -10.99 -9.35
C ALA A 386 -11.62 -10.58 -8.87
N PRO A 387 -12.39 -11.46 -8.21
CA PRO A 387 -12.03 -12.82 -7.78
C PRO A 387 -11.97 -13.80 -8.96
N VAL A 388 -11.10 -14.79 -8.81
CA VAL A 388 -10.95 -15.92 -9.75
C VAL A 388 -11.62 -17.14 -9.10
N TRP A 389 -12.36 -17.93 -9.87
CA TRP A 389 -13.07 -19.12 -9.39
C TRP A 389 -12.70 -20.37 -10.19
N ILE A 390 -13.01 -21.54 -9.63
CA ILE A 390 -12.78 -22.84 -10.28
C ILE A 390 -13.88 -23.05 -11.31
N ASP A 391 -13.46 -23.18 -12.56
CA ASP A 391 -14.34 -23.26 -13.72
C ASP A 391 -14.67 -24.70 -14.11
N SER A 392 -13.65 -25.57 -14.09
CA SER A 392 -13.80 -27.01 -14.28
C SER A 392 -12.80 -27.78 -13.44
N VAL A 393 -13.14 -29.03 -13.13
CA VAL A 393 -12.26 -30.01 -12.49
C VAL A 393 -12.36 -31.30 -13.31
N ILE A 394 -11.21 -31.86 -13.68
CA ILE A 394 -11.11 -33.07 -14.50
C ILE A 394 -11.36 -34.30 -13.60
N PRO A 395 -12.32 -35.18 -13.91
CA PRO A 395 -12.58 -36.38 -13.11
C PRO A 395 -11.34 -37.27 -12.96
N GLY A 396 -11.14 -37.84 -11.77
CA GLY A 396 -10.01 -38.70 -11.43
C GLY A 396 -8.65 -38.00 -11.27
N SER A 397 -8.59 -36.68 -11.52
CA SER A 397 -7.39 -35.87 -11.40
C SER A 397 -6.98 -35.59 -9.94
N PRO A 398 -5.78 -35.03 -9.69
CA PRO A 398 -5.38 -34.65 -8.33
C PRO A 398 -6.30 -33.61 -7.69
N ALA A 399 -6.89 -32.71 -8.46
CA ALA A 399 -7.86 -31.70 -7.99
C ALA A 399 -9.18 -32.34 -7.52
N ASP A 400 -9.70 -33.29 -8.29
CA ASP A 400 -10.91 -34.06 -7.96
C ASP A 400 -10.68 -34.87 -6.68
N LYS A 401 -9.54 -35.57 -6.58
CA LYS A 401 -9.11 -36.29 -5.37
C LYS A 401 -8.87 -35.39 -4.15
N ALA A 402 -8.61 -34.09 -4.36
CA ALA A 402 -8.49 -33.09 -3.30
C ALA A 402 -9.84 -32.43 -2.93
N GLY A 403 -10.96 -32.88 -3.52
CA GLY A 403 -12.30 -32.37 -3.24
C GLY A 403 -12.58 -30.97 -3.80
N LEU A 404 -11.83 -30.53 -4.82
CA LEU A 404 -12.16 -29.31 -5.55
C LEU A 404 -13.44 -29.50 -6.36
N LYS A 405 -14.33 -28.51 -6.31
CA LYS A 405 -15.57 -28.47 -7.08
C LYS A 405 -15.61 -27.19 -7.91
N PRO A 406 -16.12 -27.22 -9.16
CA PRO A 406 -16.46 -26.02 -9.91
C PRO A 406 -17.50 -25.19 -9.15
N GLY A 407 -17.44 -23.87 -9.31
CA GLY A 407 -18.45 -22.97 -8.75
C GLY A 407 -18.02 -21.52 -8.68
N ARG A 408 -18.93 -20.60 -9.04
CA ARG A 408 -18.81 -19.19 -8.68
C ARG A 408 -19.12 -19.01 -7.18
N PRO A 409 -18.58 -17.99 -6.51
CA PRO A 409 -19.13 -17.56 -5.23
C PRO A 409 -20.57 -17.08 -5.44
N HIS A 410 -21.55 -17.85 -4.95
CA HIS A 410 -22.95 -17.43 -4.92
C HIS A 410 -23.14 -16.36 -3.83
N PRO A 411 -23.87 -15.26 -4.12
CA PRO A 411 -24.26 -14.29 -3.11
C PRO A 411 -25.41 -14.86 -2.26
N VAL A 412 -25.06 -15.46 -1.12
CA VAL A 412 -25.94 -15.80 0.01
C VAL A 412 -27.02 -16.89 -0.27
N PRO A 413 -27.34 -17.80 0.67
CA PRO A 413 -28.44 -18.74 0.48
C PRO A 413 -29.80 -18.02 0.53
N GLN A 414 -30.62 -18.18 -0.52
CA GLN A 414 -32.06 -17.97 -0.38
C GLN A 414 -32.63 -19.07 0.52
N TRP A 415 -33.08 -18.70 1.72
CA TRP A 415 -33.94 -19.56 2.52
C TRP A 415 -35.35 -19.53 1.92
N THR A 416 -35.60 -20.41 0.96
CA THR A 416 -36.97 -20.77 0.56
C THR A 416 -37.51 -21.76 1.57
N GLY A 417 -38.28 -21.27 2.55
CA GLY A 417 -39.09 -22.15 3.38
C GLY A 417 -40.17 -22.82 2.53
N HIS A 418 -40.39 -24.11 2.77
CA HIS A 418 -41.64 -24.78 2.45
C HIS A 418 -41.99 -25.65 3.64
N GLU A 419 -43.02 -25.24 4.37
CA GLU A 419 -43.86 -26.21 5.09
C GLU A 419 -44.65 -26.99 4.03
N ASP A 420 -44.77 -28.30 4.21
CA ASP A 420 -45.93 -29.08 3.75
C ASP A 420 -45.96 -30.46 4.44
N LEU A 421 -46.72 -30.49 5.54
CA LEU A 421 -47.63 -31.54 6.02
C LEU A 421 -47.46 -33.02 5.56
N VAL A 422 -47.18 -33.89 6.56
CA VAL A 422 -48.03 -35.04 7.01
C VAL A 422 -48.18 -36.27 6.07
N PRO A 423 -48.36 -37.51 6.60
CA PRO A 423 -48.60 -37.91 8.00
C PRO A 423 -47.44 -38.63 8.72
#